data_AF-A0A399WS52-F1
#
_entry.id   AF-A0A399WS52-F1
#
_cell.length_a   1.000
_cell.length_b   1.000
_cell.length_c   1.000
_cell.angle_alpha   90.00
_cell.angle_beta   90.00
_cell.angle_gamma   90.00
#
_symmetry.space_group_name_H-M   'P 1'
#
loop_
_entity.id
_entity.type
_entity.pdbx_description
1 polymer ?
#
loop_
_entity_poly.entity_id
_entity_poly.type
_entity_poly.pdbx_seq_one_letter_code
_entity_poly.pdbx_strand_id
1 'polypeptide(L)'
;MSAAEETIKAPPSRVPKAALLIRFIGWISSVRFGVTLLCILVVLSMVGMLIIQQNVSGFDSYYASLTPAEKMIYGALGLFDIYHSWYFNLMLLVLSLNIVLASIDRFPSAWSYIVKPKLTATRKWLEAKKLNETRQFGSESPQAVAQEIAEAFKSKGLKPTITEANDATFVFGESGKWNRLGAYVVHVALIILFMGHWVALQTGFDADVRMIPGQKTEQIQLIEYNLDKKERYNVQLPFSITCTDIQQQLIDEAGPIDVQNTLDWRTEVRIADPAYGTYTANVSLNKPLNYRGYRFFQAQSIPIGNARTITLNLTPENGGPVETIKIQRGGFTTLADGTKVEYADFQPDFTIGPNGQPDTRSSDYKNPAAILNVTPPNGESMRVFAFAREIGGNAPIAAPKLGYKWRLGEYEKSPYAHVLSIKYDPYNASFIAWYIGGFGLVGSLCFVFFLSHRRVWARIETREDGSTEFFRSQKLLTKRNHKNGSSNYSRYRSTGIGW
;
A
#
# COMPACT_ATOMS: atom_id res chain seq x y z
N MET A 1 62.68 -61.42 -16.88
CA MET A 1 62.35 -60.77 -15.60
C MET A 1 62.26 -59.27 -15.82
N SER A 2 61.07 -58.70 -15.79
CA SER A 2 60.85 -57.38 -15.19
C SER A 2 59.33 -57.20 -15.01
N ALA A 3 58.93 -56.93 -13.78
CA ALA A 3 57.56 -56.84 -13.33
C ALA A 3 56.88 -55.59 -13.89
N ALA A 4 55.69 -55.77 -14.49
CA ALA A 4 54.79 -54.67 -14.76
C ALA A 4 53.96 -54.43 -13.49
N GLU A 5 54.16 -53.27 -12.86
CA GLU A 5 53.28 -52.75 -11.81
C GLU A 5 51.88 -52.49 -12.37
N GLU A 6 50.94 -53.36 -12.05
CA GLU A 6 49.51 -53.04 -12.14
C GLU A 6 49.17 -51.99 -11.07
N THR A 7 49.21 -50.71 -11.45
CA THR A 7 48.60 -49.64 -10.65
C THR A 7 47.09 -49.83 -10.62
N ILE A 8 46.57 -50.34 -9.52
CA ILE A 8 45.14 -50.41 -9.21
C ILE A 8 44.59 -48.98 -9.20
N LYS A 9 43.78 -48.62 -10.21
CA LYS A 9 43.01 -47.36 -10.22
C LYS A 9 42.01 -47.41 -9.07
N ALA A 10 42.19 -46.52 -8.08
CA ALA A 10 41.20 -46.32 -7.02
C ALA A 10 39.83 -45.97 -7.64
N PRO A 11 38.72 -46.55 -7.16
CA PRO A 11 37.39 -46.23 -7.68
C PRO A 11 37.06 -44.76 -7.42
N PRO A 12 36.25 -44.12 -8.28
CA PRO A 12 35.87 -42.72 -8.10
C PRO A 12 35.21 -42.54 -6.73
N SER A 13 35.78 -41.64 -5.91
CA SER A 13 35.26 -41.34 -4.59
C SER A 13 33.81 -40.86 -4.72
N ARG A 14 32.85 -41.69 -4.29
CA ARG A 14 31.44 -41.29 -4.22
C ARG A 14 31.34 -40.19 -3.17
N VAL A 15 31.15 -38.94 -3.62
CA VAL A 15 30.86 -37.83 -2.72
C VAL A 15 29.59 -38.18 -1.94
N PRO A 16 29.64 -38.28 -0.60
CA PRO A 16 28.46 -38.67 0.18
C PRO A 16 27.33 -37.67 -0.07
N LYS A 17 26.07 -38.15 -0.17
CA LYS A 17 24.89 -37.31 -0.44
C LYS A 17 24.79 -36.08 0.49
N ALA A 18 25.24 -36.22 1.74
CA ALA A 18 25.36 -35.13 2.71
C ALA A 18 26.30 -33.99 2.23
N ALA A 19 27.42 -34.30 1.59
CA ALA A 19 28.36 -33.30 1.08
C ALA A 19 27.80 -32.54 -0.14
N LEU A 20 26.96 -33.18 -0.97
CA LEU A 20 26.26 -32.50 -2.07
C LEU A 20 25.18 -31.56 -1.53
N LEU A 21 24.39 -32.00 -0.55
CA LEU A 21 23.36 -31.17 0.09
C LEU A 21 23.98 -29.95 0.78
N ILE A 22 25.07 -30.12 1.53
CA ILE A 22 25.78 -29.02 2.19
C ILE A 22 26.32 -28.01 1.17
N ARG A 23 26.89 -28.49 0.06
CA ARG A 23 27.37 -27.62 -1.03
C ARG A 23 26.22 -26.84 -1.67
N PHE A 24 25.08 -27.49 -1.90
CA PHE A 24 23.90 -26.86 -2.48
C PHE A 24 23.31 -25.80 -1.54
N ILE A 25 23.15 -26.11 -0.25
CA ILE A 25 22.69 -25.14 0.76
C ILE A 25 23.68 -23.97 0.87
N GLY A 26 24.99 -24.24 0.82
CA GLY A 26 26.01 -23.19 0.82
C GLY A 26 25.93 -22.27 -0.40
N TRP A 27 25.61 -22.83 -1.57
CA TRP A 27 25.39 -22.05 -2.79
C TRP A 27 24.12 -21.20 -2.70
N ILE A 28 22.99 -21.79 -2.27
CA ILE A 28 21.72 -21.07 -2.06
C ILE A 28 21.84 -20.01 -0.95
N SER A 29 22.69 -20.19 0.06
CA SER A 29 22.93 -19.21 1.15
C SER A 29 23.92 -18.09 0.78
N SER A 30 24.42 -18.09 -0.45
CA SER A 30 25.38 -17.10 -0.93
C SER A 30 24.75 -15.72 -1.11
N VAL A 31 25.43 -14.67 -0.63
CA VAL A 31 25.01 -13.27 -0.84
C VAL A 31 25.02 -12.92 -2.32
N ARG A 32 25.99 -13.44 -3.10
CA ARG A 32 26.07 -13.16 -4.54
C ARG A 32 24.85 -13.69 -5.28
N PHE A 33 24.44 -14.91 -4.94
CA PHE A 33 23.25 -15.53 -5.51
C PHE A 33 21.99 -14.71 -5.19
N GLY A 34 21.81 -14.34 -3.91
CA GLY A 34 20.69 -13.49 -3.48
C GLY A 34 20.64 -12.13 -4.19
N VAL A 35 21.77 -11.43 -4.30
CA VAL A 35 21.85 -10.14 -5.00
C VAL A 35 21.52 -10.29 -6.48
N THR A 36 22.03 -11.32 -7.15
CA THR A 36 21.68 -11.59 -8.56
C THR A 36 20.18 -11.80 -8.72
N LEU A 37 19.56 -12.61 -7.86
CA LEU A 37 18.14 -12.90 -7.91
C LEU A 37 17.27 -11.66 -7.64
N LEU A 38 17.69 -10.82 -6.69
CA LEU A 38 17.07 -9.52 -6.45
C LEU A 38 17.15 -8.62 -7.69
N CYS A 39 18.30 -8.52 -8.34
CA CYS A 39 18.45 -7.73 -9.57
C CYS A 39 17.53 -8.22 -10.70
N ILE A 40 17.41 -9.55 -10.87
CA ILE A 40 16.50 -10.13 -11.87
C ILE A 40 15.05 -9.76 -11.55
N LEU A 41 14.62 -9.91 -10.30
CA LEU A 41 13.26 -9.53 -9.88
C LEU A 41 12.99 -8.04 -10.07
N VAL A 42 13.97 -7.18 -9.82
CA VAL A 42 13.85 -5.73 -10.10
C VAL A 42 13.64 -5.48 -11.59
N VAL A 43 14.41 -6.13 -12.47
CA VAL A 43 14.23 -6.00 -13.93
C VAL A 43 12.86 -6.51 -14.37
N LEU A 44 12.41 -7.66 -13.88
CA LEU A 44 11.06 -8.18 -14.16
C LEU A 44 9.97 -7.21 -13.67
N SER A 45 10.14 -6.65 -12.47
CA SER A 45 9.21 -5.64 -11.94
C SER A 45 9.18 -4.37 -12.81
N MET A 46 10.33 -3.96 -13.36
CA MET A 46 10.38 -2.85 -14.32
C MET A 46 9.64 -3.17 -15.62
N VAL A 47 9.76 -4.39 -16.14
CA VAL A 47 8.99 -4.83 -17.31
C VAL A 47 7.49 -4.77 -17.01
N GLY A 48 7.06 -5.22 -15.84
CA GLY A 48 5.66 -5.14 -15.38
C GLY A 48 5.14 -3.71 -15.20
N MET A 49 6.02 -2.73 -14.95
CA MET A 49 5.63 -1.31 -14.91
C MET A 49 5.52 -0.69 -16.31
N LEU A 50 6.29 -1.17 -17.27
CA LEU A 50 6.27 -0.67 -18.65
C LEU A 50 5.12 -1.27 -19.47
N ILE A 51 4.78 -2.53 -19.21
CA ILE A 51 3.65 -3.23 -19.85
C ILE A 51 2.43 -3.08 -18.94
N ILE A 52 1.37 -2.44 -19.45
CA ILE A 52 0.13 -2.24 -18.69
C ILE A 52 -0.41 -3.59 -18.24
N GLN A 53 -0.55 -3.76 -16.91
CA GLN A 53 -1.07 -4.97 -16.31
C GLN A 53 -2.58 -5.07 -16.54
N GLN A 54 -3.07 -6.30 -16.63
CA GLN A 54 -4.44 -6.59 -16.99
C GLN A 54 -5.48 -5.96 -16.05
N ASN A 55 -5.13 -5.81 -14.77
CA ASN A 55 -5.98 -5.22 -13.73
C ASN A 55 -6.00 -3.68 -13.68
N VAL A 56 -5.34 -3.00 -14.62
CA VAL A 56 -5.27 -1.54 -14.67
C VAL A 56 -6.28 -0.97 -15.67
N SER A 57 -6.88 0.17 -15.32
CA SER A 57 -7.80 0.90 -16.22
C SER A 57 -7.12 1.25 -17.54
N GLY A 58 -7.80 1.00 -18.67
CA GLY A 58 -7.24 1.24 -20.00
C GLY A 58 -6.52 0.04 -20.63
N PHE A 59 -6.41 -1.09 -19.92
CA PHE A 59 -5.82 -2.31 -20.48
C PHE A 59 -6.49 -2.76 -21.79
N ASP A 60 -7.82 -2.66 -21.94
CA ASP A 60 -8.51 -3.10 -23.16
C ASP A 60 -8.04 -2.31 -24.40
N SER A 61 -7.94 -0.99 -24.26
CA SER A 61 -7.46 -0.11 -25.32
C SER A 61 -5.99 -0.38 -25.64
N TYR A 62 -5.17 -0.59 -24.61
CA TYR A 62 -3.77 -0.97 -24.77
C TYR A 62 -3.62 -2.32 -25.49
N TYR A 63 -4.30 -3.37 -25.02
CA TYR A 63 -4.27 -4.69 -25.63
C TYR A 63 -4.77 -4.66 -27.08
N ALA A 64 -5.83 -3.90 -27.37
CA ALA A 64 -6.32 -3.71 -28.73
C ALA A 64 -5.28 -3.05 -29.65
N SER A 65 -4.44 -2.15 -29.12
CA SER A 65 -3.39 -1.46 -29.88
C SER A 65 -2.16 -2.32 -30.21
N LEU A 66 -1.99 -3.47 -29.54
CA LEU A 66 -0.84 -4.37 -29.76
C LEU A 66 -0.95 -5.16 -31.07
N THR A 67 0.19 -5.37 -31.71
CA THR A 67 0.33 -6.26 -32.86
C THR A 67 0.07 -7.72 -32.46
N PRO A 68 -0.32 -8.60 -33.41
CA PRO A 68 -0.52 -10.02 -33.13
C PRO A 68 0.73 -10.71 -32.52
N ALA A 69 1.92 -10.33 -32.96
CA ALA A 69 3.18 -10.87 -32.44
C ALA A 69 3.42 -10.48 -30.97
N GLU A 70 3.15 -9.22 -30.61
CA GLU A 70 3.26 -8.75 -29.22
C GLU A 70 2.28 -9.47 -28.31
N LYS A 71 1.01 -9.61 -28.73
CA LYS A 71 0.01 -10.37 -27.97
C LYS A 71 0.46 -11.80 -27.69
N MET A 72 0.99 -12.48 -28.70
CA MET A 72 1.48 -13.86 -28.57
C MET A 72 2.67 -13.94 -27.60
N ILE A 73 3.68 -13.07 -27.74
CA ILE A 73 4.88 -13.11 -26.89
C ILE A 73 4.56 -12.71 -25.46
N TYR A 74 3.85 -11.59 -25.27
CA TYR A 74 3.52 -11.06 -23.95
C TYR A 74 2.56 -12.00 -23.21
N GLY A 75 1.59 -12.58 -23.92
CA GLY A 75 0.70 -13.60 -23.38
C GLY A 75 1.44 -14.87 -22.97
N ALA A 76 2.29 -15.44 -23.84
CA ALA A 76 3.05 -16.66 -23.56
C ALA A 76 4.03 -16.50 -22.38
N LEU A 77 4.62 -15.32 -22.23
CA LEU A 77 5.51 -14.98 -21.11
C LEU A 77 4.77 -14.51 -19.86
N GLY A 78 3.44 -14.33 -19.91
CA GLY A 78 2.62 -13.84 -18.80
C GLY A 78 2.93 -12.39 -18.40
N LEU A 79 3.35 -11.53 -19.32
CA LEU A 79 3.77 -10.16 -19.01
C LEU A 79 2.62 -9.21 -18.66
N PHE A 80 1.40 -9.55 -19.09
CA PHE A 80 0.18 -8.82 -18.73
C PHE A 80 -0.27 -9.10 -17.28
N ASP A 81 0.29 -10.12 -16.64
CA ASP A 81 0.05 -10.46 -15.24
C ASP A 81 1.32 -11.05 -14.59
N ILE A 82 2.42 -10.29 -14.70
CA ILE A 82 3.76 -10.80 -14.37
C ILE A 82 3.89 -11.18 -12.89
N TYR A 83 3.16 -10.50 -12.00
CA TYR A 83 3.22 -10.71 -10.56
C TYR A 83 2.55 -12.02 -10.12
N HIS A 84 1.64 -12.58 -10.92
CA HIS A 84 1.06 -13.91 -10.69
C HIS A 84 1.78 -15.03 -11.45
N SER A 85 2.72 -14.69 -12.33
CA SER A 85 3.48 -15.68 -13.10
C SER A 85 4.28 -16.63 -12.21
N TRP A 86 4.32 -17.91 -12.60
CA TRP A 86 4.96 -18.97 -11.80
C TRP A 86 6.46 -18.70 -11.59
N TYR A 87 7.15 -18.14 -12.58
CA TYR A 87 8.58 -17.88 -12.51
C TYR A 87 8.89 -16.70 -11.59
N PHE A 88 8.05 -15.66 -11.57
CA PHE A 88 8.20 -14.54 -10.65
C PHE A 88 8.01 -15.01 -9.21
N ASN A 89 6.94 -15.78 -8.96
CA ASN A 89 6.65 -16.36 -7.64
C ASN A 89 7.74 -17.34 -7.18
N LEU A 90 8.25 -18.19 -8.07
CA LEU A 90 9.36 -19.09 -7.76
C LEU A 90 10.64 -18.31 -7.41
N MET A 91 10.99 -17.28 -8.19
CA MET A 91 12.14 -16.43 -7.89
C MET A 91 11.98 -15.70 -6.56
N LEU A 92 10.78 -15.18 -6.26
CA LEU A 92 10.47 -14.53 -4.99
C LEU A 92 10.60 -15.49 -3.80
N LEU A 93 10.13 -16.74 -3.95
CA LEU A 93 10.28 -17.80 -2.95
C LEU A 93 11.76 -18.16 -2.72
N VAL A 94 12.51 -18.38 -3.80
CA VAL A 94 13.94 -18.74 -3.72
C VAL A 94 14.75 -17.59 -3.12
N LEU A 95 14.42 -16.33 -3.42
CA LEU A 95 15.05 -15.17 -2.80
C LEU A 95 14.73 -15.10 -1.31
N SER A 96 13.48 -15.30 -0.94
CA SER A 96 13.05 -15.32 0.47
C SER A 96 13.80 -16.39 1.26
N LEU A 97 13.92 -17.59 0.70
CA LEU A 97 14.69 -18.68 1.31
C LEU A 97 16.18 -18.36 1.40
N ASN A 98 16.77 -17.80 0.34
CA ASN A 98 18.16 -17.32 0.34
C ASN A 98 18.40 -16.35 1.50
N ILE A 99 17.53 -15.36 1.70
CA ILE A 99 17.67 -14.36 2.76
C ILE A 99 17.60 -15.02 4.14
N VAL A 100 16.67 -15.94 4.35
CA VAL A 100 16.55 -16.69 5.61
C VAL A 100 17.83 -17.49 5.89
N LEU A 101 18.27 -18.31 4.93
CA LEU A 101 19.46 -19.16 5.08
C LEU A 101 20.74 -18.33 5.27
N ALA A 102 20.91 -17.27 4.48
CA ALA A 102 22.04 -16.36 4.56
C ALA A 102 22.08 -15.61 5.90
N SER A 103 20.92 -15.36 6.51
CA SER A 103 20.80 -14.75 7.83
C SER A 103 21.20 -15.74 8.92
N ILE A 104 20.65 -16.97 8.89
CA ILE A 104 20.96 -18.01 9.88
C ILE A 104 22.45 -18.33 9.89
N ASP A 105 23.06 -18.54 8.73
CA ASP A 105 24.48 -18.85 8.59
C ASP A 105 25.40 -17.75 9.17
N ARG A 106 25.03 -16.48 8.97
CA ARG A 106 25.86 -15.34 9.39
C ARG A 106 25.60 -14.86 10.82
N PHE A 107 24.42 -15.15 11.38
CA PHE A 107 23.98 -14.64 12.68
C PHE A 107 24.94 -14.98 13.83
N PRO A 108 25.46 -16.22 13.98
CA PRO A 108 26.38 -16.56 15.07
C PRO A 108 27.65 -15.69 15.08
N SER A 109 28.22 -15.43 13.89
CA SER A 109 29.41 -14.59 13.75
C SER A 109 29.11 -13.13 14.09
N ALA A 110 27.97 -12.60 13.63
CA ALA A 110 27.54 -11.24 13.94
C ALA A 110 27.27 -11.05 15.44
N TRP A 111 26.62 -12.03 16.08
CA TRP A 111 26.32 -12.01 17.51
C TRP A 111 27.60 -12.11 18.36
N SER A 112 28.49 -13.06 18.03
CA SER A 112 29.78 -13.21 18.69
C SER A 112 30.61 -11.92 18.62
N TYR A 113 30.58 -11.21 17.49
CA TYR A 113 31.28 -9.93 17.33
C TYR A 113 30.76 -8.80 18.26
N ILE A 114 29.49 -8.86 18.66
CA ILE A 114 28.84 -7.89 19.56
C ILE A 114 29.08 -8.27 21.01
N VAL A 115 28.93 -9.55 21.36
CA VAL A 115 29.02 -10.04 22.75
C VAL A 115 30.48 -10.22 23.21
N LYS A 116 31.38 -10.57 22.29
CA LYS A 116 32.81 -10.82 22.57
C LYS A 116 33.69 -9.83 21.79
N PRO A 117 33.70 -8.53 22.15
CA PRO A 117 34.56 -7.55 21.49
C PRO A 117 36.04 -7.87 21.74
N LYS A 118 36.88 -7.67 20.71
CA LYS A 118 38.34 -7.75 20.88
C LYS A 118 38.84 -6.46 21.53
N LEU A 119 39.21 -6.56 22.81
CA LEU A 119 39.64 -5.43 23.63
C LEU A 119 41.09 -5.00 23.35
N THR A 120 41.93 -5.94 22.92
CA THR A 120 43.36 -5.69 22.65
C THR A 120 43.62 -5.47 21.16
N ALA A 121 44.65 -4.69 20.85
CA ALA A 121 45.11 -4.42 19.48
C ALA A 121 46.63 -4.35 19.44
N THR A 122 47.27 -5.00 18.48
CA THR A 122 48.74 -4.95 18.34
C THR A 122 49.18 -3.60 17.79
N ARG A 123 50.36 -3.11 18.21
CA ARG A 123 50.96 -1.86 17.71
C ARG A 123 50.99 -1.78 16.18
N LYS A 124 51.54 -2.80 15.52
CA LYS A 124 51.56 -2.90 14.05
C LYS A 124 50.18 -2.76 13.41
N TRP A 125 49.12 -3.27 14.07
CA TRP A 125 47.76 -3.14 13.56
C TRP A 125 47.18 -1.73 13.75
N LEU A 126 47.50 -1.05 14.85
CA LEU A 126 47.11 0.34 15.13
C LEU A 126 47.79 1.30 14.15
N GLU A 127 49.10 1.13 13.94
CA GLU A 127 49.89 1.92 12.99
C GLU A 127 49.40 1.72 11.55
N ALA A 128 48.95 0.52 11.19
CA ALA A 128 48.38 0.24 9.86
C ALA A 128 47.00 0.88 9.61
N LYS A 129 46.36 1.54 10.60
CA LYS A 129 45.09 2.25 10.38
C LYS A 129 45.33 3.67 9.87
N LYS A 130 44.48 4.08 8.94
CA LYS A 130 44.51 5.42 8.31
C LYS A 130 44.37 6.57 9.33
N LEU A 131 43.69 6.32 10.44
CA LEU A 131 43.55 7.25 11.56
C LEU A 131 44.29 6.65 12.75
N ASN A 132 45.56 6.99 12.86
CA ASN A 132 46.41 6.65 13.99
C ASN A 132 47.00 7.93 14.60
N GLU A 133 47.38 7.88 15.87
CA GLU A 133 48.07 8.96 16.54
C GLU A 133 48.97 8.36 17.61
N THR A 134 50.19 8.87 17.72
CA THR A 134 51.13 8.50 18.79
C THR A 134 51.42 9.74 19.61
N ARG A 135 51.32 9.63 20.93
CA ARG A 135 51.72 10.70 21.86
C ARG A 135 52.58 10.13 22.98
N GLN A 136 53.47 10.96 23.48
CA GLN A 136 54.28 10.67 24.65
C GLN A 136 53.76 11.51 25.81
N PHE A 137 53.57 10.84 26.95
CA PHE A 137 53.25 11.47 28.21
C PHE A 137 54.51 11.47 29.09
N GLY A 138 54.59 12.41 30.03
CA GLY A 138 55.70 12.49 30.99
C GLY A 138 55.73 11.29 31.94
N SER A 139 56.37 11.43 33.11
CA SER A 139 56.48 10.38 34.14
C SER A 139 55.16 10.07 34.88
N GLU A 140 54.06 9.99 34.14
CA GLU A 140 52.73 9.60 34.63
C GLU A 140 52.58 8.07 34.59
N SER A 141 51.84 7.51 35.55
CA SER A 141 51.60 6.07 35.58
C SER A 141 50.71 5.65 34.40
N PRO A 142 50.96 4.48 33.76
CA PRO A 142 50.14 3.96 32.66
C PRO A 142 48.65 3.89 32.99
N GLN A 143 48.30 3.64 34.25
CA GLN A 143 46.92 3.60 34.73
C GLN A 143 46.27 4.98 34.76
N ALA A 144 46.99 6.04 35.14
CA ALA A 144 46.46 7.41 35.13
C ALA A 144 46.16 7.87 33.70
N VAL A 145 47.09 7.62 32.77
CA VAL A 145 46.91 7.89 31.34
C VAL A 145 45.71 7.09 30.80
N ALA A 146 45.56 5.81 31.17
CA ALA A 146 44.42 4.99 30.78
C ALA A 146 43.07 5.54 31.24
N GLN A 147 43.01 6.09 32.46
CA GLN A 147 41.80 6.72 33.00
C GLN A 147 41.45 8.00 32.26
N GLU A 148 42.43 8.87 31.98
CA GLU A 148 42.22 10.09 31.20
C GLU A 148 41.67 9.77 29.80
N ILE A 149 42.24 8.76 29.13
CA ILE A 149 41.76 8.28 27.82
C ILE A 149 40.32 7.75 27.93
N ALA A 150 40.02 7.00 28.98
CA ALA A 150 38.68 6.44 29.19
C ALA A 150 37.64 7.56 29.40
N GLU A 151 37.98 8.62 30.13
CA GLU A 151 37.11 9.79 30.31
C GLU A 151 36.91 10.57 29.02
N ALA A 152 37.98 10.77 28.23
CA ALA A 152 37.88 11.36 26.90
C ALA A 152 37.00 10.51 25.96
N PHE A 153 37.04 9.18 26.08
CA PHE A 153 36.14 8.30 25.32
C PHE A 153 34.68 8.48 25.76
N LYS A 154 34.41 8.57 27.06
CA LYS A 154 33.06 8.82 27.60
C LYS A 154 32.50 10.16 27.12
N SER A 155 33.29 11.24 27.16
CA SER A 155 32.84 12.57 26.73
C SER A 155 32.48 12.63 25.24
N LYS A 156 33.05 11.72 24.42
CA LYS A 156 32.72 11.55 22.99
C LYS A 156 31.62 10.50 22.74
N GLY A 157 30.95 10.00 23.78
CA GLY A 157 29.85 9.05 23.67
C GLY A 157 30.26 7.60 23.39
N LEU A 158 31.52 7.23 23.66
CA LEU A 158 31.99 5.84 23.62
C LEU A 158 31.86 5.21 25.01
N LYS A 159 31.67 3.89 25.05
CA LYS A 159 31.72 3.10 26.29
C LYS A 159 33.13 2.51 26.43
N PRO A 160 34.01 3.07 27.30
CA PRO A 160 35.37 2.58 27.45
C PRO A 160 35.44 1.29 28.28
N THR A 161 36.46 0.49 28.04
CA THR A 161 36.86 -0.67 28.84
C THR A 161 38.38 -0.67 28.90
N ILE A 162 38.92 -0.69 30.13
CA ILE A 162 40.36 -0.77 30.38
C ILE A 162 40.73 -2.25 30.56
N THR A 163 41.82 -2.70 29.95
CA THR A 163 42.27 -4.08 30.04
C THR A 163 43.79 -4.13 30.03
N GLU A 164 44.38 -4.86 30.97
CA GLU A 164 45.83 -5.09 31.02
C GLU A 164 46.12 -6.46 30.38
N ALA A 165 47.04 -6.49 29.41
CA ALA A 165 47.46 -7.71 28.74
C ALA A 165 48.83 -7.52 28.05
N ASN A 166 49.67 -8.56 28.01
CA ASN A 166 50.96 -8.54 27.29
C ASN A 166 51.82 -7.29 27.62
N ASP A 167 52.00 -7.01 28.91
CA ASP A 167 52.81 -5.90 29.45
C ASP A 167 52.41 -4.50 28.93
N ALA A 168 51.14 -4.35 28.52
CA ALA A 168 50.57 -3.09 28.06
C ALA A 168 49.16 -2.89 28.63
N THR A 169 48.79 -1.62 28.83
CA THR A 169 47.43 -1.23 29.21
C THR A 169 46.66 -0.82 27.96
N PHE A 170 45.47 -1.36 27.77
CA PHE A 170 44.59 -1.06 26.64
C PHE A 170 43.35 -0.31 27.10
N VAL A 171 42.95 0.71 26.33
CA VAL A 171 41.64 1.35 26.47
C VAL A 171 40.86 1.13 25.18
N PHE A 172 39.75 0.41 25.29
CA PHE A 172 38.86 0.13 24.17
C PHE A 172 37.57 0.93 24.34
N GLY A 173 37.20 1.75 23.34
CA GLY A 173 35.94 2.49 23.32
C GLY A 173 35.03 2.02 22.19
N GLU A 174 33.77 1.69 22.50
CA GLU A 174 32.77 1.36 21.48
C GLU A 174 31.46 2.14 21.60
N SER A 175 30.82 2.40 20.44
CA SER A 175 29.44 2.88 20.37
C SER A 175 28.72 2.29 19.15
N GLY A 176 27.39 2.20 19.23
CA GLY A 176 26.57 1.73 18.12
C GLY A 176 26.72 0.23 17.79
N LYS A 177 27.09 -0.61 18.76
CA LYS A 177 27.31 -2.05 18.54
C LYS A 177 26.12 -2.78 17.89
N TRP A 178 24.90 -2.33 18.21
CA TRP A 178 23.64 -2.86 17.67
C TRP A 178 23.43 -2.60 16.18
N ASN A 179 24.12 -1.61 15.58
CA ASN A 179 24.04 -1.36 14.14
C ASN A 179 24.43 -2.60 13.31
N ARG A 180 25.29 -3.47 13.88
CA ARG A 180 25.67 -4.72 13.22
C ARG A 180 24.49 -5.68 13.00
N LEU A 181 23.43 -5.58 13.81
CA LEU A 181 22.20 -6.35 13.63
C LEU A 181 21.23 -5.71 12.63
N GLY A 182 21.47 -4.48 12.18
CA GLY A 182 20.55 -3.77 11.28
C GLY A 182 20.29 -4.50 9.96
N ALA A 183 21.27 -5.23 9.43
CA ALA A 183 21.08 -6.06 8.23
C ALA A 183 19.99 -7.14 8.42
N TYR A 184 19.85 -7.69 9.63
CA TYR A 184 18.82 -8.69 9.94
C TYR A 184 17.44 -8.05 10.05
N VAL A 185 17.36 -6.82 10.58
CA VAL A 185 16.11 -6.05 10.60
C VAL A 185 15.65 -5.76 9.17
N VAL A 186 16.57 -5.36 8.28
CA VAL A 186 16.29 -5.19 6.84
C VAL A 186 15.77 -6.49 6.24
N HIS A 187 16.40 -7.63 6.52
CA HIS A 187 15.97 -8.93 6.02
C HIS A 187 14.58 -9.33 6.50
N VAL A 188 14.28 -9.14 7.78
CA VAL A 188 12.95 -9.42 8.35
C VAL A 188 11.89 -8.53 7.70
N ALA A 189 12.16 -7.22 7.56
CA ALA A 189 11.25 -6.30 6.90
C ALA A 189 10.98 -6.69 5.44
N LEU A 190 12.03 -7.08 4.71
CA LEU A 190 11.91 -7.54 3.33
C LEU A 190 11.09 -8.84 3.21
N ILE A 191 11.32 -9.80 4.11
CA ILE A 191 10.55 -11.06 4.15
C ILE A 191 9.08 -10.80 4.47
N ILE A 192 8.78 -9.91 5.43
CA ILE A 192 7.40 -9.50 5.75
C ILE A 192 6.74 -8.87 4.52
N LEU A 193 7.47 -8.02 3.80
CA LEU A 193 6.98 -7.38 2.57
C LEU A 193 6.64 -8.43 1.50
N PHE A 194 7.56 -9.35 1.20
CA PHE A 194 7.35 -10.40 0.20
C PHE A 194 6.23 -11.37 0.59
N MET A 195 6.25 -11.85 1.83
CA MET A 195 5.25 -12.80 2.32
C MET A 195 3.87 -12.16 2.39
N GLY A 196 3.76 -10.95 2.95
CA GLY A 196 2.47 -10.26 3.05
C GLY A 196 1.89 -9.93 1.68
N HIS A 197 2.73 -9.51 0.72
CA HIS A 197 2.28 -9.27 -0.64
C HIS A 197 1.80 -10.57 -1.31
N TRP A 198 2.57 -11.64 -1.19
CA TRP A 198 2.20 -12.95 -1.73
C TRP A 198 0.88 -13.46 -1.13
N VAL A 199 0.73 -13.44 0.20
CA VAL A 199 -0.53 -13.86 0.86
C VAL A 199 -1.70 -12.99 0.39
N ALA A 200 -1.52 -11.68 0.25
CA ALA A 200 -2.57 -10.79 -0.25
C ALA A 200 -3.02 -11.15 -1.67
N LEU A 201 -2.09 -11.46 -2.57
CA LEU A 201 -2.41 -11.86 -3.94
C LEU A 201 -3.07 -13.25 -4.01
N GLN A 202 -2.65 -14.19 -3.17
CA GLN A 202 -3.17 -15.57 -3.23
C GLN A 202 -4.53 -15.75 -2.52
N THR A 203 -4.84 -14.92 -1.53
CA THR A 203 -6.05 -15.06 -0.70
C THR A 203 -7.08 -13.96 -0.94
N GLY A 204 -6.66 -12.86 -1.57
CA GLY A 204 -7.51 -11.74 -1.91
C GLY A 204 -8.01 -11.79 -3.34
N PHE A 205 -8.95 -10.89 -3.63
CA PHE A 205 -9.42 -10.64 -4.99
C PHE A 205 -9.96 -9.21 -5.09
N ASP A 206 -10.03 -8.72 -6.32
CA ASP A 206 -10.67 -7.45 -6.65
C ASP A 206 -12.03 -7.72 -7.33
N ALA A 207 -13.02 -6.92 -6.98
CA ALA A 207 -14.37 -7.01 -7.53
C ALA A 207 -15.02 -5.63 -7.61
N ASP A 208 -16.08 -5.50 -8.39
CA ASP A 208 -16.90 -4.29 -8.43
C ASP A 208 -18.33 -4.60 -8.02
N VAL A 209 -19.01 -3.60 -7.49
CA VAL A 209 -20.44 -3.67 -7.22
C VAL A 209 -21.11 -2.35 -7.60
N ARG A 210 -22.16 -2.46 -8.41
CA ARG A 210 -23.00 -1.32 -8.78
C ARG A 210 -24.03 -1.07 -7.69
N MET A 211 -24.07 0.15 -7.19
CA MET A 211 -24.94 0.62 -6.13
C MET A 211 -25.98 1.58 -6.70
N ILE A 212 -27.21 1.10 -6.81
CA ILE A 212 -28.39 1.89 -7.19
C ILE A 212 -29.25 2.05 -5.94
N PRO A 213 -29.62 3.29 -5.55
CA PRO A 213 -30.45 3.56 -4.38
C PRO A 213 -31.73 2.72 -4.36
N GLY A 214 -32.04 2.13 -3.21
CA GLY A 214 -33.16 1.21 -3.01
C GLY A 214 -32.87 -0.23 -3.42
N GLN A 215 -31.81 -0.52 -4.19
CA GLN A 215 -31.48 -1.88 -4.59
C GLN A 215 -30.69 -2.62 -3.50
N LYS A 216 -31.07 -3.89 -3.31
CA LYS A 216 -30.37 -4.88 -2.49
C LYS A 216 -29.64 -5.84 -3.42
N THR A 217 -28.38 -6.15 -3.11
CA THR A 217 -27.59 -7.19 -3.78
C THR A 217 -26.90 -8.09 -2.75
N GLU A 218 -26.76 -9.36 -3.10
CA GLU A 218 -25.91 -10.34 -2.41
C GLU A 218 -24.79 -10.82 -3.34
N GLN A 219 -24.59 -10.12 -4.46
CA GLN A 219 -23.63 -10.49 -5.50
C GLN A 219 -22.70 -9.31 -5.81
N ILE A 220 -21.45 -9.67 -6.06
CA ILE A 220 -20.38 -8.79 -6.54
C ILE A 220 -19.84 -9.33 -7.85
N GLN A 221 -19.26 -8.47 -8.67
CA GLN A 221 -18.69 -8.85 -9.96
C GLN A 221 -17.18 -8.96 -9.81
N LEU A 222 -16.66 -10.18 -9.75
CA LEU A 222 -15.21 -10.37 -9.92
C LEU A 222 -14.85 -10.03 -11.35
N ILE A 223 -13.70 -9.40 -11.51
CA ILE A 223 -13.17 -9.06 -12.82
C ILE A 223 -12.07 -10.08 -13.11
N GLU A 224 -12.39 -11.07 -13.93
CA GLU A 224 -11.38 -11.98 -14.46
C GLU A 224 -10.87 -11.40 -15.77
N TYR A 225 -9.59 -11.09 -15.78
CA TYR A 225 -8.93 -10.55 -16.94
C TYR A 225 -8.38 -11.73 -17.75
N ASN A 226 -9.08 -12.09 -18.82
CA ASN A 226 -8.52 -12.95 -19.85
C ASN A 226 -7.93 -12.06 -20.95
N LEU A 227 -6.86 -12.53 -21.61
CA LEU A 227 -6.14 -11.75 -22.61
C LEU A 227 -7.07 -11.20 -23.69
N ASP A 228 -8.04 -12.01 -24.13
CA ASP A 228 -8.95 -11.63 -25.22
C ASP A 228 -10.32 -11.14 -24.75
N LYS A 229 -10.68 -11.33 -23.46
CA LYS A 229 -11.99 -10.95 -22.91
C LYS A 229 -11.92 -10.61 -21.43
N LYS A 230 -12.57 -9.51 -21.03
CA LYS A 230 -12.94 -9.29 -19.62
C LYS A 230 -14.19 -10.09 -19.32
N GLU A 231 -14.05 -11.09 -18.48
CA GLU A 231 -15.19 -11.88 -18.03
C GLU A 231 -15.57 -11.42 -16.62
N ARG A 232 -16.84 -11.09 -16.44
CA ARG A 232 -17.39 -10.68 -15.16
C ARG A 232 -18.25 -11.81 -14.64
N TYR A 233 -17.87 -12.35 -13.49
CA TYR A 233 -18.60 -13.41 -12.85
C TYR A 233 -19.20 -12.92 -11.53
N ASN A 234 -20.48 -13.20 -11.34
CA ASN A 234 -21.17 -12.87 -10.11
C ASN A 234 -20.75 -13.86 -9.03
N VAL A 235 -20.16 -13.36 -7.96
CA VAL A 235 -19.86 -14.14 -6.75
C VAL A 235 -20.76 -13.69 -5.63
N GLN A 236 -21.25 -14.66 -4.87
CA GLN A 236 -22.15 -14.39 -3.75
C GLN A 236 -21.36 -13.93 -2.52
N LEU A 237 -21.81 -12.84 -1.91
CA LEU A 237 -21.32 -12.36 -0.63
C LEU A 237 -21.93 -13.17 0.51
N PRO A 238 -21.23 -13.32 1.65
CA PRO A 238 -21.77 -13.95 2.85
C PRO A 238 -22.75 -13.04 3.62
N PHE A 239 -23.10 -11.88 3.06
CA PHE A 239 -24.01 -10.89 3.60
C PHE A 239 -24.67 -10.13 2.44
N SER A 240 -25.74 -9.41 2.73
CA SER A 240 -26.38 -8.54 1.74
C SER A 240 -25.98 -7.09 1.92
N ILE A 241 -25.91 -6.36 0.80
CA ILE A 241 -25.66 -4.93 0.77
C ILE A 241 -26.83 -4.24 0.09
N THR A 242 -27.41 -3.25 0.75
CA THR A 242 -28.42 -2.36 0.18
C THR A 242 -27.84 -0.97 0.03
N CYS A 243 -27.94 -0.38 -1.17
CA CYS A 243 -27.64 1.03 -1.35
C CYS A 243 -28.84 1.83 -0.84
N THR A 244 -28.69 2.52 0.29
CA THR A 244 -29.78 3.33 0.85
C THR A 244 -29.82 4.70 0.19
N ASP A 245 -28.66 5.27 -0.10
CA ASP A 245 -28.56 6.60 -0.68
C ASP A 245 -27.24 6.79 -1.44
N ILE A 246 -27.27 7.66 -2.44
CA ILE A 246 -26.08 8.19 -3.11
C ILE A 246 -26.18 9.70 -3.21
N GLN A 247 -25.08 10.38 -2.93
CA GLN A 247 -24.95 11.82 -2.94
C GLN A 247 -23.67 12.20 -3.69
N GLN A 248 -23.75 13.29 -4.45
CA GLN A 248 -22.62 13.88 -5.15
C GLN A 248 -22.58 15.36 -4.79
N GLN A 249 -21.51 15.77 -4.11
CA GLN A 249 -21.27 17.17 -3.79
C GLN A 249 -20.54 17.81 -4.97
N LEU A 250 -21.15 18.82 -5.59
CA LEU A 250 -20.60 19.50 -6.76
C LEU A 250 -19.77 20.73 -6.36
N ILE A 251 -18.83 21.13 -7.23
CA ILE A 251 -18.09 22.40 -7.10
C ILE A 251 -19.03 23.57 -7.44
N ASP A 252 -19.70 23.47 -8.59
CA ASP A 252 -20.80 24.34 -9.00
C ASP A 252 -22.09 23.52 -9.08
N GLU A 253 -23.07 23.86 -8.22
CA GLU A 253 -24.38 23.20 -8.18
C GLU A 253 -25.17 23.37 -9.51
N ALA A 254 -24.92 24.46 -10.24
CA ALA A 254 -25.55 24.70 -11.54
C ALA A 254 -24.92 23.86 -12.66
N GLY A 255 -23.67 23.40 -12.48
CA GLY A 255 -22.92 22.62 -13.45
C GLY A 255 -23.39 21.17 -13.66
N PRO A 256 -22.76 20.43 -14.58
CA PRO A 256 -23.05 19.02 -14.83
C PRO A 256 -22.59 18.11 -13.67
N ILE A 257 -23.16 16.90 -13.59
CA ILE A 257 -22.79 15.87 -12.58
C ILE A 257 -21.58 15.02 -13.01
N ASP A 258 -20.61 15.63 -13.67
CA ASP A 258 -19.40 14.94 -14.11
C ASP A 258 -18.31 14.91 -13.03
N VAL A 259 -17.25 14.14 -13.30
CA VAL A 259 -16.11 13.95 -12.39
C VAL A 259 -15.35 15.27 -12.15
N GLN A 260 -15.27 16.15 -13.15
CA GLN A 260 -14.51 17.41 -13.06
C GLN A 260 -15.22 18.45 -12.19
N ASN A 261 -16.55 18.40 -12.11
CA ASN A 261 -17.37 19.26 -11.27
C ASN A 261 -17.71 18.62 -9.90
N THR A 262 -16.98 17.58 -9.46
CA THR A 262 -17.26 16.88 -8.19
C THR A 262 -16.24 17.22 -7.10
N LEU A 263 -16.74 17.57 -5.91
CA LEU A 263 -15.97 17.62 -4.66
C LEU A 263 -15.93 16.28 -3.91
N ASP A 264 -17.08 15.61 -3.71
CA ASP A 264 -17.15 14.29 -3.06
C ASP A 264 -18.27 13.41 -3.63
N TRP A 265 -18.05 12.10 -3.59
CA TRP A 265 -19.05 11.07 -3.85
C TRP A 265 -19.28 10.26 -2.59
N ARG A 266 -20.53 10.24 -2.12
CA ARG A 266 -20.92 9.43 -0.97
C ARG A 266 -21.91 8.37 -1.41
N THR A 267 -21.63 7.11 -1.06
CA THR A 267 -22.58 6.00 -1.12
C THR A 267 -22.89 5.57 0.30
N GLU A 268 -24.14 5.63 0.70
CA GLU A 268 -24.60 5.03 1.94
C GLU A 268 -25.04 3.60 1.67
N VAL A 269 -24.46 2.67 2.42
CA VAL A 269 -24.73 1.24 2.31
C VAL A 269 -25.21 0.70 3.65
N ARG A 270 -26.26 -0.12 3.58
CA ARG A 270 -26.73 -0.95 4.68
C ARG A 270 -26.30 -2.38 4.43
N ILE A 271 -25.44 -2.89 5.28
CA ILE A 271 -25.02 -4.29 5.29
C ILE A 271 -25.92 -5.03 6.26
N ALA A 272 -26.57 -6.10 5.80
CA ALA A 272 -27.27 -7.04 6.66
C ALA A 272 -26.54 -8.38 6.61
N ASP A 273 -25.86 -8.71 7.71
CA ASP A 273 -25.05 -9.90 7.89
C ASP A 273 -25.74 -10.86 8.89
N PRO A 274 -25.99 -12.12 8.50
CA PRO A 274 -26.62 -13.10 9.39
C PRO A 274 -25.87 -13.33 10.71
N ALA A 275 -24.53 -13.15 10.72
CA ALA A 275 -23.70 -13.41 11.89
C ALA A 275 -23.49 -12.17 12.79
N TYR A 276 -23.58 -10.96 12.22
CA TYR A 276 -23.21 -9.71 12.91
C TYR A 276 -24.33 -8.66 12.96
N GLY A 277 -25.50 -8.96 12.39
CA GLY A 277 -26.65 -8.06 12.37
C GLY A 277 -26.59 -7.02 11.24
N THR A 278 -27.33 -5.93 11.42
CA THR A 278 -27.42 -4.84 10.43
C THR A 278 -26.51 -3.68 10.80
N TYR A 279 -25.76 -3.19 9.82
CA TYR A 279 -24.83 -2.09 9.95
C TYR A 279 -25.00 -1.10 8.78
N THR A 280 -25.05 0.19 9.06
CA THR A 280 -25.14 1.24 8.01
C THR A 280 -23.88 2.10 8.05
N ALA A 281 -23.28 2.32 6.89
CA ALA A 281 -22.06 3.12 6.78
C ALA A 281 -21.98 3.85 5.44
N ASN A 282 -21.08 4.83 5.40
CA ASN A 282 -20.80 5.62 4.21
C ASN A 282 -19.47 5.19 3.58
N VAL A 283 -19.44 5.19 2.25
CA VAL A 283 -18.24 5.06 1.43
C VAL A 283 -18.03 6.38 0.67
N SER A 284 -16.88 7.02 0.89
CA SER A 284 -16.48 8.25 0.20
C SER A 284 -15.07 8.13 -0.38
N LEU A 285 -14.69 9.04 -1.29
CA LEU A 285 -13.41 9.01 -2.03
C LEU A 285 -12.18 8.78 -1.14
N ASN A 286 -12.14 9.40 0.04
CA ASN A 286 -11.04 9.28 1.00
C ASN A 286 -11.41 8.53 2.29
N LYS A 287 -12.59 7.90 2.33
CA LYS A 287 -13.10 7.16 3.50
C LYS A 287 -13.66 5.82 3.03
N PRO A 288 -12.80 4.81 2.81
CA PRO A 288 -13.25 3.47 2.44
C PRO A 288 -13.94 2.79 3.61
N LEU A 289 -14.90 1.92 3.30
CA LEU A 289 -15.56 1.07 4.29
C LEU A 289 -14.81 -0.26 4.38
N ASN A 290 -14.47 -0.69 5.60
CA ASN A 290 -13.88 -2.00 5.86
C ASN A 290 -14.89 -2.88 6.60
N TYR A 291 -15.19 -4.05 6.07
CA TYR A 291 -16.12 -5.01 6.68
C TYR A 291 -15.72 -6.46 6.37
N ARG A 292 -15.46 -7.29 7.39
CA ARG A 292 -15.09 -8.72 7.23
C ARG A 292 -13.99 -8.99 6.19
N GLY A 293 -12.97 -8.13 6.10
CA GLY A 293 -11.89 -8.25 5.10
C GLY A 293 -12.21 -7.64 3.73
N TYR A 294 -13.46 -7.27 3.46
CA TYR A 294 -13.85 -6.51 2.28
C TYR A 294 -13.62 -5.01 2.51
N ARG A 295 -12.91 -4.38 1.59
CA ARG A 295 -12.68 -2.94 1.57
C ARG A 295 -13.38 -2.32 0.38
N PHE A 296 -14.34 -1.45 0.62
CA PHE A 296 -15.13 -0.78 -0.41
C PHE A 296 -14.58 0.63 -0.64
N PHE A 297 -14.27 0.93 -1.90
CA PHE A 297 -13.75 2.21 -2.37
C PHE A 297 -14.71 2.79 -3.41
N GLN A 298 -14.81 4.13 -3.46
CA GLN A 298 -15.47 4.77 -4.60
C GLN A 298 -14.62 4.57 -5.85
N ALA A 299 -15.22 4.02 -6.91
CA ALA A 299 -14.53 3.77 -8.17
C ALA A 299 -15.06 4.65 -9.29
N GLN A 300 -16.38 4.67 -9.49
CA GLN A 300 -17.01 5.39 -10.60
C GLN A 300 -18.39 5.92 -10.21
N SER A 301 -18.79 7.02 -10.84
CA SER A 301 -20.18 7.49 -10.85
C SER A 301 -20.80 7.19 -12.21
N ILE A 302 -22.08 6.80 -12.26
CA ILE A 302 -22.87 6.70 -13.49
C ILE A 302 -23.65 8.01 -13.62
N PRO A 303 -23.16 8.99 -14.41
CA PRO A 303 -23.64 10.37 -14.38
C PRO A 303 -24.92 10.55 -15.20
N ILE A 304 -25.84 9.58 -15.15
CA ILE A 304 -27.20 9.75 -15.65
C ILE A 304 -27.94 10.59 -14.60
N GLY A 305 -28.45 11.75 -15.00
CA GLY A 305 -29.10 12.69 -14.09
C GLY A 305 -30.26 12.05 -13.33
N ASN A 306 -30.24 12.21 -12.02
CA ASN A 306 -31.32 11.84 -11.10
C ASN A 306 -31.52 12.95 -10.06
N ALA A 307 -32.51 12.83 -9.19
CA ALA A 307 -32.69 13.78 -8.09
C ALA A 307 -32.76 13.05 -6.76
N ARG A 308 -31.83 13.37 -5.86
CA ARG A 308 -31.83 12.81 -4.50
C ARG A 308 -32.97 13.37 -3.67
N THR A 309 -33.27 14.65 -3.87
CA THR A 309 -34.38 15.34 -3.24
C THR A 309 -35.10 16.18 -4.28
N ILE A 310 -36.43 16.20 -4.24
CA ILE A 310 -37.27 17.06 -5.07
C ILE A 310 -38.14 17.96 -4.21
N THR A 311 -38.36 19.18 -4.69
CA THR A 311 -39.35 20.12 -4.16
C THR A 311 -40.45 20.26 -5.20
N LEU A 312 -41.71 20.07 -4.81
CA LEU A 312 -42.88 20.20 -5.67
C LEU A 312 -43.70 21.41 -5.24
N ASN A 313 -44.22 22.13 -6.23
CA ASN A 313 -45.15 23.23 -6.05
C ASN A 313 -46.53 22.78 -6.58
N LEU A 314 -47.49 22.69 -5.66
CA LEU A 314 -48.86 22.26 -5.92
C LEU A 314 -49.76 23.50 -5.97
N THR A 315 -50.34 23.78 -7.14
CA THR A 315 -51.29 24.89 -7.29
C THR A 315 -52.71 24.33 -7.31
N PRO A 316 -53.58 24.64 -6.33
CA PRO A 316 -54.96 24.19 -6.33
C PRO A 316 -55.75 24.73 -7.54
N GLU A 317 -56.57 23.89 -8.18
CA GLU A 317 -57.41 24.31 -9.31
C GLU A 317 -58.50 25.31 -8.90
N ASN A 318 -59.04 25.16 -7.69
CA ASN A 318 -60.12 26.00 -7.18
C ASN A 318 -59.65 27.40 -6.72
N GLY A 319 -58.38 27.74 -6.94
CA GLY A 319 -57.74 28.93 -6.40
C GLY A 319 -57.34 28.72 -4.93
N GLY A 320 -56.13 29.17 -4.58
CA GLY A 320 -55.55 29.01 -3.25
C GLY A 320 -54.05 29.28 -3.24
N PRO A 321 -53.43 29.33 -2.04
CA PRO A 321 -51.98 29.44 -1.94
C PRO A 321 -51.31 28.19 -2.54
N VAL A 322 -50.14 28.38 -3.14
CA VAL A 322 -49.30 27.27 -3.63
C VAL A 322 -48.75 26.52 -2.42
N GLU A 323 -48.97 25.20 -2.38
CA GLU A 323 -48.38 24.33 -1.37
C GLU A 323 -47.04 23.79 -1.87
N THR A 324 -46.01 23.89 -1.05
CA THR A 324 -44.66 23.40 -1.39
C THR A 324 -44.33 22.19 -0.52
N ILE A 325 -44.01 21.06 -1.17
CA ILE A 325 -43.62 19.82 -0.49
C ILE A 325 -42.24 19.38 -0.93
N LYS A 326 -41.45 18.85 -0.01
CA LYS A 326 -40.10 18.33 -0.27
C LYS A 326 -40.06 16.84 0.02
N ILE A 327 -39.63 16.04 -0.94
CA ILE A 327 -39.61 14.58 -0.84
C ILE A 327 -38.22 14.06 -1.22
N GLN A 328 -37.65 13.20 -0.38
CA GLN A 328 -36.41 12.48 -0.69
C GLN A 328 -36.71 11.28 -1.59
N ARG A 329 -35.73 10.88 -2.40
CA ARG A 329 -35.80 9.70 -3.28
C ARG A 329 -36.26 8.46 -2.51
N GLY A 330 -37.24 7.75 -3.07
CA GLY A 330 -37.86 6.58 -2.44
C GLY A 330 -38.72 6.89 -1.21
N GLY A 331 -38.90 8.18 -0.88
CA GLY A 331 -39.75 8.64 0.21
C GLY A 331 -41.15 9.01 -0.25
N PHE A 332 -41.97 9.39 0.72
CA PHE A 332 -43.32 9.91 0.49
C PHE A 332 -43.64 11.02 1.49
N THR A 333 -44.67 11.79 1.18
CA THR A 333 -45.30 12.73 2.12
C THR A 333 -46.82 12.57 2.07
N THR A 334 -47.51 13.15 3.04
CA THR A 334 -48.98 13.18 3.10
C THR A 334 -49.44 14.63 3.13
N LEU A 335 -50.34 15.00 2.22
CA LEU A 335 -50.96 16.33 2.16
C LEU A 335 -51.98 16.50 3.29
N ALA A 336 -52.40 17.74 3.53
CA ALA A 336 -53.37 18.06 4.59
C ALA A 336 -54.73 17.35 4.41
N ASP A 337 -55.10 17.04 3.17
CA ASP A 337 -56.32 16.29 2.83
C ASP A 337 -56.19 14.76 3.02
N GLY A 338 -55.02 14.27 3.44
CA GLY A 338 -54.72 12.84 3.62
C GLY A 338 -54.17 12.15 2.37
N THR A 339 -54.00 12.86 1.25
CA THR A 339 -53.43 12.31 0.02
C THR A 339 -51.95 11.95 0.21
N LYS A 340 -51.58 10.71 -0.09
CA LYS A 340 -50.19 10.25 -0.05
C LYS A 340 -49.51 10.54 -1.39
N VAL A 341 -48.36 11.21 -1.35
CA VAL A 341 -47.52 11.52 -2.52
C VAL A 341 -46.20 10.79 -2.37
N GLU A 342 -45.97 9.78 -3.20
CA GLU A 342 -44.74 8.98 -3.23
C GLU A 342 -43.86 9.42 -4.41
N TYR A 343 -42.57 9.64 -4.14
CA TYR A 343 -41.59 9.96 -5.19
C TYR A 343 -41.09 8.65 -5.82
N ALA A 344 -41.66 8.34 -6.99
CA ALA A 344 -41.45 7.06 -7.67
C ALA A 344 -40.17 7.03 -8.52
N ASP A 345 -39.95 8.05 -9.35
CA ASP A 345 -38.82 8.09 -10.28
C ASP A 345 -38.55 9.51 -10.83
N PHE A 346 -37.39 9.72 -11.46
CA PHE A 346 -36.99 11.02 -12.03
C PHE A 346 -36.30 10.86 -13.38
N GLN A 347 -36.71 11.70 -14.33
CA GLN A 347 -36.17 11.73 -15.68
C GLN A 347 -35.50 13.09 -15.93
N PRO A 348 -34.17 13.16 -16.19
CA PRO A 348 -33.45 14.43 -16.36
C PRO A 348 -33.76 15.10 -17.70
N ASP A 349 -34.08 14.31 -18.73
CA ASP A 349 -34.50 14.77 -20.05
C ASP A 349 -35.70 13.96 -20.54
N PHE A 350 -36.86 14.21 -19.92
CA PHE A 350 -38.06 13.40 -20.08
C PHE A 350 -38.48 13.27 -21.55
N THR A 351 -38.74 12.02 -21.94
CA THR A 351 -39.38 11.63 -23.19
C THR A 351 -40.31 10.44 -22.94
N ILE A 352 -41.16 10.11 -23.92
CA ILE A 352 -41.97 8.89 -23.88
C ILE A 352 -41.31 7.89 -24.82
N GLY A 353 -40.97 6.71 -24.30
CA GLY A 353 -40.37 5.63 -25.06
C GLY A 353 -41.36 4.97 -26.03
N PRO A 354 -40.88 4.07 -26.92
CA PRO A 354 -41.70 3.41 -27.93
C PRO A 354 -42.91 2.63 -27.37
N ASN A 355 -42.78 2.16 -26.12
CA ASN A 355 -43.80 1.38 -25.41
C ASN A 355 -44.75 2.24 -24.57
N GLY A 356 -44.70 3.58 -24.71
CA GLY A 356 -45.53 4.51 -23.95
C GLY A 356 -45.08 4.75 -22.50
N GLN A 357 -43.93 4.21 -22.10
CA GLN A 357 -43.39 4.41 -20.74
C GLN A 357 -42.48 5.65 -20.68
N PRO A 358 -42.38 6.31 -19.50
CA PRO A 358 -41.40 7.37 -19.28
C PRO A 358 -39.97 6.89 -19.54
N ASP A 359 -39.19 7.72 -20.21
CA ASP A 359 -37.78 7.46 -20.52
C ASP A 359 -36.99 8.79 -20.52
N THR A 360 -35.66 8.72 -20.61
CA THR A 360 -34.80 9.89 -20.73
C THR A 360 -34.05 9.89 -22.07
N ARG A 361 -34.03 11.05 -22.74
CA ARG A 361 -33.32 11.22 -24.02
C ARG A 361 -31.81 11.38 -23.83
N SER A 362 -31.40 12.00 -22.72
CA SER A 362 -29.99 12.22 -22.38
C SER A 362 -29.75 12.14 -20.87
N SER A 363 -28.49 12.11 -20.47
CA SER A 363 -28.07 12.15 -19.06
C SER A 363 -28.20 13.54 -18.42
N ASP A 364 -28.35 14.58 -19.24
CA ASP A 364 -28.35 15.98 -18.81
C ASP A 364 -29.73 16.46 -18.36
N TYR A 365 -29.77 17.45 -17.47
CA TYR A 365 -31.01 18.05 -16.96
C TYR A 365 -31.63 19.05 -17.96
N LYS A 366 -32.10 18.57 -19.12
CA LYS A 366 -32.69 19.42 -20.18
C LYS A 366 -34.20 19.57 -20.08
N ASN A 367 -34.90 18.51 -19.68
CA ASN A 367 -36.33 18.51 -19.47
C ASN A 367 -36.68 17.68 -18.21
N PRO A 368 -36.30 18.16 -17.01
CA PRO A 368 -36.44 17.37 -15.79
C PRO A 368 -37.92 17.17 -15.42
N ALA A 369 -38.26 15.92 -15.10
CA ALA A 369 -39.58 15.53 -14.65
C ALA A 369 -39.50 14.56 -13.46
N ALA A 370 -40.21 14.88 -12.39
CA ALA A 370 -40.46 13.94 -11.30
C ALA A 370 -41.73 13.12 -11.60
N ILE A 371 -41.65 11.83 -11.37
CA ILE A 371 -42.73 10.86 -11.50
C ILE A 371 -43.19 10.50 -10.10
N LEU A 372 -44.48 10.67 -9.85
CA LEU A 372 -45.10 10.50 -8.54
C LEU A 372 -46.20 9.45 -8.62
N ASN A 373 -46.30 8.64 -7.58
CA ASN A 373 -47.51 7.85 -7.32
C ASN A 373 -48.32 8.59 -6.27
N VAL A 374 -49.51 9.07 -6.64
CA VAL A 374 -50.37 9.86 -5.75
C VAL A 374 -51.60 9.05 -5.42
N THR A 375 -51.85 8.82 -4.13
CA THR A 375 -52.97 8.02 -3.63
C THR A 375 -53.87 8.89 -2.76
N PRO A 376 -55.07 9.27 -3.24
CA PRO A 376 -56.06 9.98 -2.43
C PRO A 376 -56.55 9.12 -1.25
N PRO A 377 -57.13 9.72 -0.19
CA PRO A 377 -57.58 8.99 1.00
C PRO A 377 -58.54 7.83 0.70
N ASN A 378 -59.43 8.02 -0.28
CA ASN A 378 -60.47 7.06 -0.68
C ASN A 378 -60.38 6.70 -2.17
N GLY A 379 -59.18 6.78 -2.77
CA GLY A 379 -59.00 6.60 -4.22
C GLY A 379 -57.89 5.63 -4.56
N GLU A 380 -57.84 5.23 -5.83
CA GLU A 380 -56.74 4.44 -6.37
C GLU A 380 -55.49 5.29 -6.59
N SER A 381 -54.33 4.64 -6.51
CA SER A 381 -53.06 5.29 -6.81
C SER A 381 -52.98 5.66 -8.29
N MET A 382 -52.61 6.91 -8.58
CA MET A 382 -52.45 7.39 -9.94
C MET A 382 -51.08 8.01 -10.18
N ARG A 383 -50.55 7.83 -11.40
CA ARG A 383 -49.27 8.40 -11.80
C ARG A 383 -49.43 9.87 -12.21
N VAL A 384 -48.60 10.71 -11.60
CA VAL A 384 -48.54 12.15 -11.82
C VAL A 384 -47.13 12.54 -12.25
N PHE A 385 -47.04 13.47 -13.21
CA PHE A 385 -45.78 14.00 -13.72
C PHE A 385 -45.67 15.47 -13.33
N ALA A 386 -44.55 15.83 -12.70
CA ALA A 386 -44.24 17.20 -12.33
C ALA A 386 -43.00 17.66 -13.11
N PHE A 387 -43.17 18.62 -14.01
CA PHE A 387 -42.10 19.13 -14.86
C PHE A 387 -41.49 20.41 -14.28
N ALA A 388 -40.18 20.58 -14.44
CA ALA A 388 -39.49 21.80 -13.99
C ALA A 388 -39.83 23.00 -14.88
N ARG A 389 -39.95 22.75 -16.18
CA ARG A 389 -40.34 23.75 -17.18
C ARG A 389 -41.85 23.83 -17.30
N GLU A 390 -42.36 24.99 -17.66
CA GLU A 390 -43.76 25.11 -18.06
C GLU A 390 -44.00 24.35 -19.36
N ILE A 391 -44.90 23.38 -19.29
CA ILE A 391 -45.44 22.70 -20.46
C ILE A 391 -46.74 23.40 -20.83
N GLY A 392 -46.93 23.69 -22.13
CA GLY A 392 -48.15 24.32 -22.61
C GLY A 392 -49.38 23.52 -22.20
N GLY A 393 -50.45 24.21 -21.80
CA GLY A 393 -51.65 23.63 -21.17
C GLY A 393 -52.39 22.56 -21.99
N ASN A 394 -52.04 22.37 -23.27
CA ASN A 394 -52.63 21.36 -24.14
C ASN A 394 -51.98 19.97 -24.04
N ALA A 395 -50.91 19.79 -23.26
CA ALA A 395 -50.28 18.48 -23.09
C ALA A 395 -51.00 17.67 -21.98
N PRO A 396 -51.68 16.55 -22.30
CA PRO A 396 -52.45 15.78 -21.31
C PRO A 396 -51.62 15.29 -20.12
N ILE A 397 -50.30 15.13 -20.31
CA ILE A 397 -49.38 14.66 -19.28
C ILE A 397 -49.12 15.68 -18.16
N ALA A 398 -49.31 16.96 -18.45
CA ALA A 398 -49.11 18.08 -17.52
C ALA A 398 -50.45 18.72 -17.09
N ALA A 399 -51.57 18.11 -17.46
CA ALA A 399 -52.89 18.53 -17.01
C ALA A 399 -53.00 18.40 -15.48
N PRO A 400 -53.79 19.27 -14.82
CA PRO A 400 -54.07 19.12 -13.40
C PRO A 400 -54.63 17.73 -13.10
N LYS A 401 -54.19 17.17 -11.97
CA LYS A 401 -54.63 15.86 -11.48
C LYS A 401 -54.92 15.99 -10.00
N LEU A 402 -56.02 15.37 -9.56
CA LEU A 402 -56.47 15.39 -8.16
C LEU A 402 -56.67 16.80 -7.60
N GLY A 403 -57.13 17.75 -8.42
CA GLY A 403 -57.38 19.14 -7.98
C GLY A 403 -56.13 20.01 -7.87
N TYR A 404 -54.96 19.51 -8.29
CA TYR A 404 -53.70 20.25 -8.27
C TYR A 404 -53.02 20.28 -9.64
N LYS A 405 -52.42 21.42 -9.96
CA LYS A 405 -51.37 21.52 -10.97
C LYS A 405 -50.02 21.23 -10.32
N TRP A 406 -49.34 20.21 -10.81
CA TRP A 406 -48.09 19.69 -10.25
C TRP A 406 -46.90 20.29 -10.98
N ARG A 407 -46.02 20.99 -10.25
CA ARG A 407 -44.79 21.57 -10.81
C ARG A 407 -43.59 21.10 -10.02
N LEU A 408 -42.53 20.71 -10.72
CA LEU A 408 -41.23 20.47 -10.09
C LEU A 408 -40.56 21.83 -9.87
N GLY A 409 -40.25 22.14 -8.62
CA GLY A 409 -39.47 23.30 -8.22
C GLY A 409 -37.99 22.96 -8.21
N GLU A 410 -37.36 23.09 -7.04
CA GLU A 410 -35.95 22.75 -6.84
C GLU A 410 -35.72 21.24 -6.79
N TYR A 411 -34.52 20.81 -7.17
CA TYR A 411 -34.09 19.42 -7.02
C TYR A 411 -32.58 19.33 -6.78
N GLU A 412 -32.17 18.39 -5.94
CA GLU A 412 -30.76 18.10 -5.65
C GLU A 412 -30.24 17.12 -6.71
N LYS A 413 -29.37 17.59 -7.60
CA LYS A 413 -28.74 16.75 -8.63
C LYS A 413 -27.97 15.60 -7.99
N SER A 414 -28.16 14.41 -8.54
CA SER A 414 -27.55 13.17 -8.05
C SER A 414 -27.32 12.25 -9.24
N PRO A 415 -26.27 11.43 -9.25
CA PRO A 415 -26.10 10.42 -10.28
C PRO A 415 -27.13 9.30 -10.07
N TYR A 416 -27.35 8.51 -11.12
CA TYR A 416 -28.24 7.35 -11.06
C TYR A 416 -27.67 6.23 -10.18
N ALA A 417 -26.35 6.03 -10.23
CA ALA A 417 -25.67 4.97 -9.50
C ALA A 417 -24.21 5.32 -9.20
N HIS A 418 -23.64 4.67 -8.19
CA HIS A 418 -22.20 4.59 -8.00
C HIS A 418 -21.72 3.16 -8.26
N VAL A 419 -20.45 3.01 -8.63
CA VAL A 419 -19.74 1.72 -8.64
C VAL A 419 -18.71 1.77 -7.52
N LEU A 420 -18.82 0.81 -6.59
CA LEU A 420 -17.81 0.60 -5.57
C LEU A 420 -16.85 -0.47 -6.04
N SER A 421 -15.54 -0.19 -5.96
CA SER A 421 -14.51 -1.21 -6.09
C SER A 421 -14.30 -1.86 -4.73
N ILE A 422 -14.19 -3.18 -4.73
CA ILE A 422 -14.05 -4.05 -3.58
C ILE A 422 -12.69 -4.69 -3.65
N LYS A 423 -11.91 -4.53 -2.60
CA LYS A 423 -10.70 -5.31 -2.37
C LYS A 423 -10.90 -6.24 -1.19
N TYR A 424 -10.89 -7.54 -1.44
CA TYR A 424 -10.94 -8.53 -0.38
C TYR A 424 -9.52 -8.88 0.08
N ASP A 425 -9.23 -8.65 1.36
CA ASP A 425 -7.96 -9.00 2.01
C ASP A 425 -8.26 -9.53 3.43
N PRO A 426 -8.58 -10.83 3.57
CA PRO A 426 -9.08 -11.39 4.82
C PRO A 426 -8.06 -11.36 5.96
N TYR A 427 -6.76 -11.36 5.62
CA TYR A 427 -5.68 -11.40 6.60
C TYR A 427 -5.02 -10.04 6.81
N ASN A 428 -5.54 -8.97 6.17
CA ASN A 428 -4.88 -7.67 6.10
C ASN A 428 -3.41 -7.78 5.62
N ALA A 429 -3.13 -8.75 4.76
CA ALA A 429 -1.78 -9.09 4.34
C ALA A 429 -1.16 -7.94 3.53
N SER A 430 -1.96 -7.21 2.75
CA SER A 430 -1.53 -5.99 2.05
C SER A 430 -1.11 -4.90 3.03
N PHE A 431 -1.90 -4.71 4.09
CA PHE A 431 -1.58 -3.73 5.13
C PHE A 431 -0.28 -4.11 5.86
N ILE A 432 -0.13 -5.37 6.26
CA ILE A 432 1.09 -5.86 6.92
C ILE A 432 2.30 -5.68 6.00
N ALA A 433 2.19 -6.06 4.73
CA ALA A 433 3.27 -5.94 3.75
C ALA A 433 3.77 -4.50 3.62
N TRP A 434 2.85 -3.54 3.44
CA TRP A 434 3.21 -2.14 3.22
C TRP A 434 3.61 -1.42 4.49
N TYR A 435 2.83 -1.56 5.56
CA TYR A 435 3.07 -0.79 6.78
C TYR A 435 4.18 -1.38 7.64
N ILE A 436 4.20 -2.69 7.83
CA ILE A 436 5.22 -3.35 8.65
C ILE A 436 6.44 -3.68 7.79
N GLY A 437 6.24 -4.29 6.63
CA GLY A 437 7.33 -4.61 5.70
C GLY A 437 7.93 -3.36 5.06
N GLY A 438 7.13 -2.54 4.38
CA GLY A 438 7.57 -1.36 3.62
C GLY A 438 8.16 -0.25 4.49
N PHE A 439 7.39 0.32 5.42
CA PHE A 439 7.95 1.34 6.33
C PHE A 439 9.02 0.77 7.25
N GLY A 440 8.91 -0.50 7.67
CA GLY A 440 9.98 -1.18 8.42
C GLY A 440 11.27 -1.31 7.61
N LEU A 441 11.18 -1.57 6.30
CA LEU A 441 12.32 -1.60 5.40
C LEU A 441 12.97 -0.22 5.28
N VAL A 442 12.17 0.82 5.06
CA VAL A 442 12.67 2.21 5.00
C VAL A 442 13.36 2.59 6.33
N GLY A 443 12.69 2.36 7.46
CA GLY A 443 13.22 2.66 8.79
C GLY A 443 14.50 1.88 9.11
N SER A 444 14.56 0.60 8.74
CA SER A 444 15.76 -0.23 8.95
C SER A 444 16.92 0.16 8.05
N LEU A 445 16.67 0.60 6.82
CA LEU A 445 17.69 1.18 5.94
C LEU A 445 18.22 2.50 6.52
N CYS A 446 17.33 3.39 7.00
CA CYS A 446 17.74 4.60 7.71
C CYS A 446 18.62 4.26 8.93
N PHE A 447 18.20 3.31 9.75
CA PHE A 447 18.99 2.83 10.89
C PHE A 447 20.40 2.38 10.45
N VAL A 448 20.50 1.54 9.42
CA VAL A 448 21.77 0.99 8.92
C VAL A 448 22.69 2.05 8.32
N PHE A 449 22.14 3.04 7.61
CA PHE A 449 22.93 4.04 6.91
C PHE A 449 23.33 5.24 7.77
N PHE A 450 22.47 5.66 8.71
CA PHE A 450 22.71 6.84 9.52
C PHE A 450 23.35 6.54 10.88
N LEU A 451 23.22 5.31 11.38
CA LEU A 451 23.94 4.90 12.59
C LEU A 451 25.21 4.16 12.19
N SER A 452 26.31 4.48 12.86
CA SER A 452 27.60 3.83 12.62
C SER A 452 28.07 3.09 13.87
N HIS A 453 28.65 1.91 13.66
CA HIS A 453 29.38 1.23 14.73
C HIS A 453 30.80 1.81 14.75
N ARG A 454 31.17 2.44 15.87
CA ARG A 454 32.49 3.06 16.07
C ARG A 454 33.27 2.26 17.10
N ARG A 455 34.53 1.97 16.79
CA ARG A 455 35.48 1.36 17.74
C ARG A 455 36.80 2.11 17.72
N VAL A 456 37.33 2.40 18.90
CA VAL A 456 38.61 3.06 19.12
C VAL A 456 39.43 2.20 20.06
N TRP A 457 40.71 2.02 19.73
CA TRP A 457 41.67 1.35 20.59
C TRP A 457 42.78 2.32 20.93
N ALA A 458 43.26 2.15 22.14
CA ALA A 458 44.35 2.87 22.74
C ALA A 458 45.25 1.83 23.40
N ARG A 459 46.54 1.83 23.07
CA ARG A 459 47.57 0.97 23.68
C ARG A 459 48.57 1.88 24.38
N ILE A 460 48.87 1.56 25.63
CA ILE A 460 49.77 2.32 26.50
C ILE A 460 50.90 1.37 26.86
N GLU A 461 52.14 1.77 26.54
CA GLU A 461 53.37 1.03 26.79
C GLU A 461 54.31 1.92 27.61
N THR A 462 54.98 1.35 28.61
CA THR A 462 56.06 2.04 29.32
C THR A 462 57.37 1.81 28.56
N ARG A 463 58.10 2.88 28.23
CA ARG A 463 59.42 2.78 27.61
C ARG A 463 60.52 2.56 28.63
N GLU A 464 61.67 2.08 28.14
CA GLU A 464 62.90 1.88 28.93
C GLU A 464 63.45 3.18 29.55
N ASP A 465 63.08 4.35 29.00
CA ASP A 465 63.43 5.69 29.52
C ASP A 465 62.49 6.18 30.64
N GLY A 466 61.51 5.36 31.05
CA GLY A 466 60.51 5.71 32.07
C GLY A 466 59.36 6.60 31.57
N SER A 467 59.31 6.92 30.27
CA SER A 467 58.19 7.64 29.66
C SER A 467 57.05 6.70 29.26
N THR A 468 55.83 7.23 29.24
CA THR A 468 54.63 6.48 28.84
C THR A 468 54.28 6.82 27.38
N GLU A 469 54.33 5.83 26.48
CA GLU A 469 53.99 5.99 25.06
C GLU A 469 52.59 5.47 24.77
N PHE A 470 51.80 6.29 24.07
CA PHE A 470 50.40 6.02 23.75
C PHE A 470 50.20 5.89 22.25
N PHE A 471 49.56 4.79 21.82
CA PHE A 471 49.13 4.55 20.44
C PHE A 471 47.61 4.51 20.37
N ARG A 472 47.02 5.42 19.61
CA ARG A 472 45.59 5.44 19.29
C ARG A 472 45.38 4.99 17.86
N SER A 473 44.32 4.24 17.61
CA SER A 473 43.72 4.22 16.28
C SER A 473 42.21 4.07 16.32
N GLN A 474 41.54 4.70 15.36
CA GLN A 474 40.10 4.63 15.19
C GLN A 474 39.73 3.74 14.00
N LYS A 475 38.89 2.74 14.24
CA LYS A 475 38.22 1.98 13.18
C LYS A 475 36.76 2.43 13.08
N LEU A 476 36.49 3.28 12.10
CA LEU A 476 35.13 3.59 11.68
C LEU A 476 34.58 2.41 10.85
N LEU A 477 33.60 1.69 11.38
CA LEU A 477 32.86 0.69 10.59
C LEU A 477 31.67 1.37 9.94
N THR A 478 31.96 2.09 8.87
CA THR A 478 30.99 2.58 7.87
C THR A 478 31.75 2.87 6.59
N LYS A 479 32.14 1.81 5.86
CA LYS A 479 32.48 1.92 4.43
C LYS A 479 31.32 1.35 3.63
N ARG A 480 30.24 2.13 3.50
CA ARG A 480 29.22 1.94 2.44
C ARG A 480 28.65 3.23 1.84
N ASN A 481 29.23 4.40 2.13
CA ASN A 481 29.02 5.58 1.28
C ASN A 481 30.34 6.36 1.13
N HIS A 482 30.94 6.24 -0.05
CA HIS A 482 32.02 7.10 -0.51
C HIS A 482 31.38 8.38 -1.08
N LYS A 483 31.65 9.56 -0.48
CA LYS A 483 32.23 10.74 -1.16
C LYS A 483 32.12 12.10 -0.45
N ASN A 484 31.24 12.34 0.53
CA ASN A 484 31.02 13.73 1.02
C ASN A 484 31.53 14.08 2.45
N GLY A 485 32.41 13.28 3.04
CA GLY A 485 32.86 13.50 4.44
C GLY A 485 34.11 14.37 4.64
N SER A 486 34.80 14.82 3.58
CA SER A 486 36.14 15.42 3.71
C SER A 486 36.16 16.89 4.16
N SER A 487 35.02 17.56 4.31
CA SER A 487 35.00 19.02 4.56
C SER A 487 34.90 19.45 6.03
N ASN A 488 34.42 18.58 6.94
CA ASN A 488 34.10 19.04 8.31
C ASN A 488 35.13 18.67 9.38
N TYR A 489 36.20 17.95 9.03
CA TYR A 489 37.20 17.49 10.00
C TYR A 489 38.48 18.34 10.05
N SER A 490 38.67 19.31 9.13
CA SER A 490 39.85 20.18 9.12
C SER A 490 39.82 21.30 10.17
N ARG A 491 38.70 21.52 10.88
CA ARG A 491 38.56 22.61 11.86
C ARG A 491 39.03 22.31 13.29
N TYR A 492 39.48 21.08 13.59
CA TYR A 492 39.89 20.70 14.95
C TYR A 492 41.42 20.53 15.10
N ARG A 493 42.20 21.31 14.36
CA ARG A 493 43.68 21.23 14.37
C ARG A 493 44.37 22.32 15.22
N SER A 494 43.65 23.13 15.98
CA SER A 494 44.24 24.27 16.69
C SER A 494 43.73 24.46 18.12
N THR A 495 43.94 23.49 19.01
CA THR A 495 43.99 23.73 20.47
C THR A 495 44.82 22.61 21.11
N GLY A 496 45.83 22.99 21.89
CA GLY A 496 46.95 22.17 22.39
C GLY A 496 46.64 20.99 23.31
N ILE A 497 45.41 20.47 23.34
CA ILE A 497 45.04 19.19 23.95
C ILE A 497 43.92 18.60 23.08
N GLY A 498 44.27 18.08 21.89
CA GLY A 498 43.27 17.58 20.94
C GLY A 498 42.96 16.08 21.11
N TRP A 499 41.81 15.73 21.71
CA TRP A 499 41.25 14.38 21.86
C TRP A 499 40.26 14.00 20.74
#